data_AF-A0A2E1XP28-F1
#
_entry.id   AF-A0A2E1XP28-F1
#
_cell.length_a   1.000
_cell.length_b   1.000
_cell.length_c   1.000
_cell.angle_alpha   90.00
_cell.angle_beta   90.00
_cell.angle_gamma   90.00
#
_symmetry.space_group_name_H-M   'P 1'
#
loop_
_entity.id
_entity.type
_entity.pdbx_description
1 polymer ?
#
loop_
_entity_poly.entity_id
_entity_poly.type
_entity_poly.pdbx_seq_one_letter_code
_entity_poly.pdbx_strand_id
1 'polypeptide(L)'
;MKKTIYFIALITTFLIVSGSLFKIMHWPGAAVMIILGSFSFAFLFIPLIILKKFKEESFSKDQIIYSLGIILGTVLGLGFIFKIMHWPMATVLMLSSILLFNFLYVPAYFISRYNRDELRYSTIINSVMMFSFGSILFAMFELHI
;
A
#
# COMPACT_ATOMS: atom_id res chain seq x y z
N MET A 1 -5.02 19.96 -10.45
CA MET A 1 -4.46 18.79 -9.74
C MET A 1 -5.48 17.71 -9.39
N LYS A 2 -6.63 18.03 -8.75
CA LYS A 2 -7.61 17.00 -8.33
C LYS A 2 -8.13 16.12 -9.49
N LYS A 3 -8.54 16.72 -10.63
CA LYS A 3 -8.99 15.99 -11.83
C LYS A 3 -7.94 15.02 -12.38
N THR A 4 -6.68 15.46 -12.45
CA THR A 4 -5.55 14.63 -12.91
C THR A 4 -5.32 13.43 -12.01
N ILE A 5 -5.38 13.61 -10.68
CA ILE A 5 -5.22 12.51 -9.72
C ILE A 5 -6.34 11.48 -9.89
N TYR A 6 -7.60 11.92 -10.03
CA TYR A 6 -8.72 11.00 -10.26
C TYR A 6 -8.60 10.22 -11.57
N PHE A 7 -8.15 10.89 -12.64
CA PHE A 7 -7.95 10.24 -13.93
C PHE A 7 -6.85 9.17 -13.88
N ILE A 8 -5.70 9.49 -13.25
CA ILE A 8 -4.61 8.53 -13.04
C ILE A 8 -5.08 7.36 -12.14
N ALA A 9 -5.82 7.64 -11.08
CA ALA A 9 -6.37 6.61 -10.20
C ALA A 9 -7.26 5.62 -10.96
N LEU A 10 -8.14 6.15 -11.82
CA LEU A 10 -9.07 5.33 -12.60
C LEU A 10 -8.32 4.43 -13.58
N ILE A 11 -7.36 5.00 -14.34
CA ILE A 11 -6.57 4.24 -15.33
C ILE A 11 -5.74 3.15 -14.65
N THR A 12 -5.01 3.50 -13.59
CA THR A 12 -4.15 2.56 -12.88
C THR A 12 -4.96 1.41 -12.27
N THR A 13 -6.09 1.72 -11.63
CA THR A 13 -7.00 0.71 -11.08
C THR A 13 -7.58 -0.17 -12.18
N PHE A 14 -8.03 0.42 -13.29
CA PHE A 14 -8.58 -0.32 -14.42
C PHE A 14 -7.57 -1.29 -15.02
N LEU A 15 -6.31 -0.87 -15.19
CA LEU A 15 -5.23 -1.70 -15.71
C LEU A 15 -4.90 -2.87 -14.77
N ILE A 16 -4.82 -2.63 -13.45
CA ILE A 16 -4.51 -3.68 -12.47
C ILE A 16 -5.65 -4.71 -12.40
N VAL A 17 -6.90 -4.24 -12.34
CA VAL A 17 -8.07 -5.13 -12.28
C VAL A 17 -8.20 -5.95 -13.56
N SER A 18 -8.16 -5.29 -14.73
CA SER A 18 -8.24 -5.98 -16.02
C SER A 18 -7.07 -6.94 -16.22
N GLY A 19 -5.85 -6.53 -15.86
CA GLY A 19 -4.68 -7.39 -15.92
C GLY A 19 -4.78 -8.61 -15.00
N SER A 20 -5.35 -8.44 -13.82
CA SER A 20 -5.61 -9.56 -12.88
C SER A 20 -6.65 -10.53 -13.44
N LEU A 21 -7.73 -10.03 -14.03
CA LEU A 21 -8.73 -10.86 -14.72
C LEU A 21 -8.11 -11.64 -15.88
N PHE A 22 -7.27 -10.97 -16.70
CA PHE A 22 -6.59 -11.63 -17.82
C PHE A 22 -5.63 -12.71 -17.32
N LYS A 23 -4.98 -12.49 -16.17
CA LYS A 23 -4.09 -13.49 -15.56
C LYS A 23 -4.87 -14.74 -15.14
N ILE A 24 -6.06 -14.57 -14.54
CA ILE A 24 -6.95 -15.68 -14.13
C ILE A 24 -7.48 -16.43 -15.35
N MET A 25 -7.86 -15.70 -16.41
CA MET A 25 -8.39 -16.28 -17.65
C MET A 25 -7.30 -16.83 -18.59
N HIS A 26 -6.02 -16.74 -18.19
CA HIS A 26 -4.85 -17.09 -19.02
C HIS A 26 -4.77 -16.35 -20.36
N TRP A 27 -5.36 -15.16 -20.45
CA TRP A 27 -5.34 -14.34 -21.65
C TRP A 27 -3.99 -13.64 -21.87
N PRO A 28 -3.58 -13.44 -23.13
CA PRO A 28 -2.34 -12.75 -23.45
C PRO A 28 -2.39 -11.29 -22.97
N GLY A 29 -1.23 -10.74 -22.58
CA GLY A 29 -1.10 -9.34 -22.16
C GLY A 29 -1.33 -9.07 -20.66
N ALA A 30 -1.76 -10.06 -19.88
CA ALA A 30 -1.99 -9.91 -18.43
C ALA A 30 -0.80 -9.30 -17.68
N ALA A 31 0.41 -9.78 -17.96
CA ALA A 31 1.63 -9.31 -17.30
C ALA A 31 1.92 -7.84 -17.59
N VAL A 32 1.74 -7.41 -18.84
CA VAL A 32 1.98 -6.03 -19.27
C VAL A 32 1.00 -5.08 -18.58
N MET A 33 -0.28 -5.44 -18.51
CA MET A 33 -1.31 -4.64 -17.84
C MET A 33 -1.05 -4.49 -16.35
N ILE A 34 -0.67 -5.59 -15.66
CA ILE A 34 -0.33 -5.57 -14.24
C ILE A 34 0.90 -4.69 -14.00
N ILE A 35 2.00 -4.88 -14.75
CA ILE A 35 3.23 -4.10 -14.58
C ILE A 35 2.94 -2.62 -14.83
N LEU A 36 2.34 -2.26 -15.96
CA LEU A 36 2.06 -0.86 -16.28
C LEU A 36 1.13 -0.21 -15.28
N GLY A 37 0.05 -0.90 -14.90
CA GLY A 37 -0.93 -0.40 -13.92
C GLY A 37 -0.29 -0.18 -12.55
N SER A 38 0.45 -1.16 -12.06
CA SER A 38 1.06 -1.11 -10.74
C SER A 38 2.25 -0.17 -10.64
N PHE A 39 3.12 -0.09 -11.65
CA PHE A 39 4.20 0.89 -11.66
C PHE A 39 3.65 2.31 -11.77
N SER A 40 2.64 2.53 -12.62
CA SER A 40 1.97 3.83 -12.70
C SER A 40 1.30 4.20 -11.38
N PHE A 41 0.70 3.23 -10.67
CA PHE A 41 0.15 3.46 -9.33
C PHE A 41 1.26 3.87 -8.34
N ALA A 42 2.33 3.08 -8.26
CA ALA A 42 3.42 3.30 -7.30
C ALA A 42 4.21 4.60 -7.54
N PHE A 43 4.50 4.92 -8.80
CA PHE A 43 5.41 6.03 -9.16
C PHE A 43 4.70 7.30 -9.63
N LEU A 44 3.44 7.25 -10.06
CA LEU A 44 2.69 8.44 -10.46
C LEU A 44 1.63 8.80 -9.42
N PHE A 45 0.72 7.87 -9.11
CA PHE A 45 -0.43 8.19 -8.26
C PHE A 45 -0.02 8.48 -6.81
N ILE A 46 0.83 7.64 -6.23
CA ILE A 46 1.25 7.74 -4.83
C ILE A 46 2.03 9.06 -4.56
N PRO A 47 3.07 9.43 -5.33
CA PRO A 47 3.76 10.70 -5.14
C PRO A 47 2.82 11.90 -5.32
N LEU A 48 1.90 11.87 -6.28
CA LEU A 48 0.95 12.96 -6.50
C LEU A 48 0.02 13.18 -5.30
N ILE A 49 -0.46 12.12 -4.66
CA ILE A 49 -1.27 12.22 -3.44
C ILE A 49 -0.45 12.80 -2.29
N ILE A 50 0.77 12.28 -2.12
CA ILE A 50 1.68 12.74 -1.06
C ILE A 50 1.98 14.23 -1.24
N LEU A 51 2.39 14.66 -2.44
CA LEU A 51 2.68 16.06 -2.77
C LEU A 51 1.47 16.97 -2.56
N LYS A 52 0.27 16.51 -2.93
CA LYS A 52 -0.96 17.28 -2.68
C LYS A 52 -1.19 17.48 -1.19
N LYS A 53 -0.99 16.44 -0.39
CA LYS A 53 -1.15 16.52 1.07
C LYS A 53 -0.11 17.46 1.70
N PHE A 54 1.13 17.46 1.21
CA PHE A 54 2.19 18.40 1.62
C PHE A 54 1.98 19.86 1.21
N LYS A 55 1.00 20.15 0.34
CA LYS A 55 0.63 21.52 -0.01
C LYS A 55 -0.49 22.10 0.86
N GLU A 56 -1.08 21.33 1.77
CA GLU A 56 -2.08 21.83 2.71
C GLU A 56 -1.39 22.59 3.86
N GLU A 57 -1.97 23.71 4.31
CA GLU A 57 -1.28 24.78 5.07
C GLU A 57 -0.70 24.37 6.44
N SER A 58 -1.08 23.22 7.00
CA SER A 58 -0.59 22.76 8.29
C SER A 58 0.23 21.46 8.17
N PHE A 59 1.55 21.62 8.10
CA PHE A 59 2.47 20.51 8.20
C PHE A 59 2.35 19.86 9.60
N SER A 60 1.75 18.67 9.66
CA SER A 60 1.49 17.95 10.91
C SER A 60 2.19 16.60 10.95
N LYS A 61 2.51 16.12 12.16
CA LYS A 61 3.07 14.77 12.38
C LYS A 61 2.20 13.67 11.75
N ASP A 62 0.88 13.85 11.77
CA ASP A 62 -0.07 12.90 11.17
C ASP A 62 0.10 12.77 9.67
N GLN A 63 0.53 13.84 9.02
CA GLN A 63 0.77 13.84 7.59
C GLN A 63 1.99 13.02 7.21
N ILE A 64 3.08 13.16 7.98
CA ILE A 64 4.29 12.36 7.82
C ILE A 64 3.96 10.88 8.02
N ILE A 65 3.25 10.55 9.11
CA ILE A 65 2.84 9.18 9.42
C ILE A 65 1.98 8.63 8.29
N TYR A 66 0.98 9.38 7.83
CA TYR A 66 0.15 8.98 6.71
C TYR A 66 0.96 8.71 5.43
N SER A 67 1.91 9.58 5.09
CA SER A 67 2.79 9.37 3.94
C SER A 67 3.68 8.14 4.09
N LEU A 68 4.22 7.90 5.29
CA LEU A 68 4.99 6.68 5.58
C LEU A 68 4.13 5.43 5.40
N GLY A 69 2.88 5.44 5.88
CA GLY A 69 1.94 4.33 5.71
C GLY A 69 1.64 4.02 4.25
N ILE A 70 1.40 5.06 3.44
CA ILE A 70 1.18 4.91 2.00
C ILE A 70 2.41 4.32 1.31
N ILE A 71 3.61 4.82 1.65
CA ILE A 71 4.86 4.32 1.06
C ILE A 71 5.05 2.85 1.40
N LEU A 72 4.96 2.48 2.68
CA LEU A 72 5.11 1.09 3.13
C LEU A 72 4.07 0.16 2.50
N GLY A 73 2.81 0.59 2.42
CA GLY A 73 1.75 -0.15 1.73
C GLY A 73 2.03 -0.32 0.22
N THR A 74 2.62 0.68 -0.41
CA THR A 74 3.01 0.62 -1.83
C THR A 74 4.16 -0.37 -2.05
N VAL A 75 5.17 -0.37 -1.18
CA VAL A 75 6.28 -1.34 -1.24
C VAL A 75 5.76 -2.77 -1.04
N LEU A 76 4.84 -2.97 -0.10
CA LEU A 76 4.16 -4.26 0.07
C LEU A 76 3.41 -4.68 -1.21
N GLY A 77 2.66 -3.75 -1.82
CA GLY A 77 1.99 -3.95 -3.10
C GLY A 77 2.94 -4.38 -4.22
N LEU A 78 4.08 -3.70 -4.36
CA LEU A 78 5.15 -4.06 -5.30
C LEU A 78 5.69 -5.47 -5.02
N GLY A 79 5.85 -5.85 -3.74
CA GLY A 79 6.20 -7.21 -3.34
C GLY A 79 5.26 -8.28 -3.91
N PHE A 80 3.94 -8.06 -3.84
CA PHE A 80 2.96 -8.98 -4.44
C PHE A 80 3.14 -9.10 -5.96
N ILE A 81 3.42 -7.99 -6.65
CA ILE A 81 3.64 -8.02 -8.10
C ILE A 81 4.91 -8.78 -8.45
N PHE A 82 5.99 -8.59 -7.70
CA PHE A 82 7.21 -9.37 -7.86
C PHE A 82 6.93 -10.87 -7.68
N LYS A 83 6.08 -11.23 -6.73
CA LYS A 83 5.65 -12.63 -6.54
C LYS A 83 4.85 -13.15 -7.73
N ILE A 84 3.88 -12.38 -8.24
CA ILE A 84 3.07 -12.74 -9.42
C ILE A 84 3.95 -12.91 -10.67
N MET A 85 4.97 -12.06 -10.83
CA MET A 85 5.90 -12.08 -11.96
C MET A 85 7.06 -13.05 -11.77
N HIS A 86 7.12 -13.78 -10.65
CA HIS A 86 8.20 -14.72 -10.31
C HIS A 86 9.59 -14.05 -10.30
N TRP A 87 9.63 -12.76 -9.99
CA TRP A 87 10.88 -12.02 -9.91
C TRP A 87 11.63 -12.35 -8.62
N PRO A 88 12.98 -12.30 -8.66
CA PRO A 88 13.80 -12.53 -7.47
C PRO A 88 13.47 -11.48 -6.39
N MET A 89 13.80 -11.80 -5.13
CA MET A 89 13.60 -10.91 -3.98
C MET A 89 12.14 -10.65 -3.57
N ALA A 90 11.14 -11.19 -4.28
CA ALA A 90 9.72 -11.02 -3.94
C ALA A 90 9.43 -11.33 -2.46
N THR A 91 9.86 -12.50 -1.98
CA THR A 91 9.63 -12.94 -0.60
C THR A 91 10.30 -12.00 0.42
N VAL A 92 11.55 -11.60 0.16
CA VAL A 92 12.30 -10.69 1.04
C VAL A 92 11.62 -9.32 1.11
N LEU A 93 11.19 -8.79 -0.05
CA LEU A 93 10.51 -7.50 -0.13
C LEU A 93 9.15 -7.52 0.58
N MET A 94 8.38 -8.60 0.43
CA MET A 94 7.09 -8.73 1.11
C MET A 94 7.26 -8.88 2.63
N LEU A 95 8.15 -9.76 3.09
CA LEU A 95 8.40 -9.98 4.53
C LEU A 95 8.91 -8.72 5.21
N SER A 96 9.91 -8.06 4.63
CA SER A 96 10.42 -6.79 5.16
C SER A 96 9.33 -5.72 5.23
N SER A 97 8.49 -5.61 4.20
CA SER A 97 7.38 -4.65 4.19
C SER A 97 6.33 -4.96 5.25
N ILE A 98 5.96 -6.23 5.44
CA ILE A 98 4.98 -6.65 6.47
C ILE A 98 5.52 -6.37 7.87
N LEU A 99 6.79 -6.69 8.13
CA LEU A 99 7.43 -6.43 9.42
C LEU A 99 7.51 -4.93 9.71
N LEU A 100 7.96 -4.12 8.75
CA LEU A 100 7.99 -2.66 8.90
C LEU A 100 6.58 -2.10 9.09
N PHE A 101 5.58 -2.61 8.36
CA PHE A 101 4.21 -2.13 8.52
C PHE A 101 3.65 -2.43 9.92
N ASN A 102 3.77 -3.67 10.40
CA ASN A 102 3.24 -4.08 11.71
C ASN A 102 4.00 -3.49 12.90
N PHE A 103 5.34 -3.49 12.86
CA PHE A 103 6.15 -3.14 14.02
C PHE A 103 6.64 -1.69 14.02
N LEU A 104 6.65 -1.01 12.86
CA LEU A 104 7.05 0.40 12.78
C LEU A 104 5.85 1.31 12.53
N TYR A 105 5.08 1.07 11.48
CA TYR A 105 3.99 1.98 11.10
C TYR A 105 2.80 1.93 12.07
N VAL A 106 2.29 0.76 12.42
CA VAL A 106 1.12 0.64 13.31
C VAL A 106 1.37 1.27 14.69
N PRO A 107 2.50 1.01 15.38
CA PRO A 107 2.79 1.67 16.66
C PRO A 107 2.97 3.19 16.53
N ALA A 108 3.65 3.65 15.48
CA ALA A 108 3.81 5.08 15.22
C ALA A 108 2.45 5.77 14.98
N TYR A 109 1.57 5.13 14.21
CA TYR A 109 0.20 5.59 13.98
C TYR A 109 -0.62 5.66 15.26
N PHE A 110 -0.53 4.62 16.11
CA PHE A 110 -1.24 4.56 17.38
C PHE A 110 -0.79 5.69 18.32
N ILE A 111 0.52 5.82 18.57
CA ILE A 111 1.07 6.80 19.53
C ILE A 111 0.75 8.24 19.11
N SER A 112 0.84 8.57 17.81
CA SER A 112 0.59 9.94 17.34
C SER A 112 -0.86 10.38 17.51
N ARG A 113 -1.81 9.43 17.46
CA ARG A 113 -3.23 9.73 17.39
C ARG A 113 -4.01 9.36 18.66
N TYR A 114 -3.43 8.58 19.56
CA TYR A 114 -4.05 8.14 20.80
C TYR A 114 -4.40 9.28 21.77
N ASN A 115 -3.56 10.32 21.84
CA ASN A 115 -3.76 11.46 22.75
C ASN A 115 -4.88 12.43 22.32
N ARG A 116 -5.60 12.13 21.23
CA ARG A 116 -6.71 12.96 20.73
C ARG A 116 -8.02 12.25 20.99
N ASP A 117 -8.78 12.73 21.96
CA ASP A 117 -10.00 12.05 22.43
C ASP A 117 -11.03 11.82 21.31
N GLU A 118 -11.19 12.78 20.40
CA GLU A 118 -12.11 12.65 19.24
C GLU A 118 -11.72 11.50 18.29
N LEU A 119 -10.42 11.19 18.18
CA LEU A 119 -9.90 10.20 17.23
C LEU A 119 -9.56 8.87 17.88
N ARG A 120 -9.56 8.79 19.21
CA ARG A 120 -9.07 7.65 19.99
C ARG A 120 -9.78 6.35 19.64
N TYR A 121 -11.11 6.38 19.54
CA TYR A 121 -11.91 5.21 19.15
C TYR A 121 -11.52 4.68 17.76
N SER A 122 -11.47 5.56 16.75
CA SER A 122 -11.07 5.18 15.40
C SER A 122 -9.62 4.70 15.31
N THR A 123 -8.73 5.27 16.14
CA THR A 123 -7.31 4.91 16.18
C THR A 123 -7.12 3.51 16.73
N ILE A 124 -7.81 3.17 17.82
CA ILE A 124 -7.77 1.83 18.41
C ILE A 124 -8.26 0.80 17.40
N ILE A 125 -9.44 1.01 16.80
CA ILE A 125 -10.02 0.08 15.83
C ILE A 125 -9.12 -0.10 14.61
N ASN A 126 -8.66 1.00 14.00
CA ASN A 126 -7.81 0.94 12.82
C ASN A 126 -6.49 0.23 13.12
N SER A 127 -5.89 0.46 14.29
CA SER A 127 -4.62 -0.18 14.67
C SER A 127 -4.79 -1.68 14.88
N VAL A 128 -5.86 -2.10 15.56
CA VAL A 128 -6.18 -3.54 15.74
C VAL A 128 -6.41 -4.21 14.40
N MET A 129 -7.19 -3.60 13.51
CA MET A 129 -7.45 -4.12 12.17
C MET A 129 -6.16 -4.25 11.36
N MET A 130 -5.34 -3.19 11.30
CA MET A 130 -4.07 -3.18 10.57
C MET A 130 -3.11 -4.26 11.08
N PHE A 131 -2.96 -4.39 12.40
CA PHE A 131 -2.09 -5.40 13.00
C PHE A 131 -2.59 -6.83 12.73
N SER A 132 -3.91 -7.03 12.77
CA SER A 132 -4.54 -8.32 12.49
C SER A 132 -4.31 -8.75 11.03
N PHE A 133 -4.58 -7.86 10.07
CA PHE A 133 -4.34 -8.12 8.66
C PHE A 133 -2.85 -8.38 8.37
N GLY A 134 -1.97 -7.55 8.92
CA GLY A 134 -0.54 -7.72 8.74
C GLY A 134 -0.02 -9.04 9.34
N SER A 135 -0.56 -9.46 10.49
CA SER A 135 -0.16 -10.73 11.14
C SER A 135 -0.63 -11.94 10.34
N ILE A 136 -1.84 -11.90 9.77
CA ILE A 136 -2.33 -12.96 8.88
C ILE A 136 -1.45 -13.04 7.63
N LEU A 137 -1.13 -11.90 7.02
CA LEU A 137 -0.24 -11.85 5.86
C LEU A 137 1.16 -12.40 6.18
N PHE A 138 1.68 -12.15 7.39
CA PHE A 138 2.94 -12.73 7.85
C PHE A 138 2.86 -14.26 7.97
N ALA A 139 1.81 -14.78 8.61
CA ALA A 139 1.61 -16.21 8.80
C ALA A 139 1.50 -16.98 7.47
N MET A 140 0.97 -16.35 6.42
CA MET A 140 0.90 -16.97 5.07
C MET A 140 2.29 -17.32 4.48
N PHE A 141 3.39 -16.73 4.97
CA PHE A 141 4.73 -17.05 4.48
C PHE A 141 5.37 -18.29 5.11
N GLU A 142 4.92 -18.72 6.30
CA GLU A 142 5.48 -19.89 6.99
C GLU A 142 4.88 -21.23 6.52
N LEU A 143 3.90 -21.23 5.60
CA LEU A 143 3.25 -22.46 5.12
C LEU A 143 4.07 -23.28 4.09
N HIS A 144 5.32 -22.87 3.80
CA HIS A 144 6.21 -23.53 2.83
C HIS A 144 7.63 -23.77 3.35
N ILE A 145 7.77 -24.14 4.63
CA ILE A 145 8.99 -24.75 5.19
C ILE A 145 8.66 -26.18 5.61
#